data_AF-A0AAW2XUF9-F1
#
_entry.id   AF-A0AAW2XUF9-F1
#
_cell.length_a   1.000
_cell.length_b   1.000
_cell.length_c   1.000
_cell.angle_alpha   90.00
_cell.angle_beta   90.00
_cell.angle_gamma   90.00
#
_symmetry.space_group_name_H-M   'P 1'
#
loop_
_entity.id
_entity.type
_entity.pdbx_description
1 polymer ?
#
loop_
_entity_poly.entity_id
_entity_poly.type
_entity_poly.pdbx_seq_one_letter_code
_entity_poly.pdbx_strand_id
1 'polypeptide(L)'
;MLFWKDDKHLEFCKFCGHVRYKPTRGQNPRRKKSAYATLRYLLITLRLQRLYASNTTAEHMSWHATHETESGIMCHPSDAEAWKHFNETHPDFASEPHNIRLGLCADGFSLH
;
A
#
# COMPACT_ATOMS: atom_id res chain seq x y z
N MET A 1 -9.06 14.98 0.27
CA MET A 1 -8.09 16.06 0.61
C MET A 1 -7.16 15.58 1.71
N LEU A 2 -5.86 15.83 1.60
CA LEU A 2 -4.90 15.54 2.66
C LEU A 2 -4.70 16.78 3.54
N PHE A 3 -4.83 16.61 4.86
CA PHE A 3 -4.51 17.65 5.84
C PHE A 3 -3.00 17.67 6.12
N TRP A 4 -2.22 18.06 5.11
CA TRP A 4 -0.76 18.06 5.13
C TRP A 4 -0.18 19.36 4.55
N LYS A 5 1.06 19.70 4.95
CA LYS A 5 1.75 20.97 4.61
C LYS A 5 0.86 22.19 4.89
N ASP A 6 0.47 22.92 3.85
CA ASP A 6 -0.29 24.16 3.95
C ASP A 6 -1.67 23.93 4.57
N ASP A 7 -2.20 22.72 4.41
CA ASP A 7 -3.53 22.32 4.87
C ASP A 7 -3.52 21.64 6.23
N LYS A 8 -2.38 21.62 6.92
CA LYS A 8 -2.19 20.92 8.21
C LYS A 8 -3.10 21.45 9.33
N HIS A 9 -3.50 22.72 9.27
CA HIS A 9 -4.30 23.38 10.30
C HIS A 9 -5.80 23.35 10.04
N LEU A 10 -6.23 22.89 8.86
CA LEU A 10 -7.65 22.85 8.53
C LEU A 10 -8.34 21.75 9.34
N GLU A 11 -9.54 22.10 9.83
CA GLU A 11 -10.44 21.16 10.51
C GLU A 11 -11.58 20.67 9.62
N PHE A 12 -11.74 21.27 8.43
CA PHE A 12 -12.78 20.96 7.46
C PHE A 12 -12.18 20.73 6.07
N CYS A 13 -12.77 19.80 5.31
CA CYS A 13 -12.39 19.56 3.92
C CYS A 13 -12.77 20.75 3.04
N LYS A 14 -11.84 21.25 2.22
CA LYS A 14 -12.09 22.36 1.28
C LYS A 14 -13.12 22.04 0.19
N PHE A 15 -13.32 20.77 -0.13
CA PHE A 15 -14.16 20.34 -1.25
C PHE A 15 -15.58 19.96 -0.82
N CYS A 16 -15.73 19.24 0.29
CA CYS A 16 -17.03 18.74 0.75
C CYS A 16 -17.46 19.26 2.14
N GLY A 17 -16.65 20.10 2.78
CA GLY A 17 -16.95 20.64 4.12
C GLY A 17 -16.91 19.61 5.26
N HIS A 18 -16.58 18.35 4.98
CA HIS A 18 -16.58 17.29 6.00
C HIS A 18 -15.54 17.56 7.10
N VAL A 19 -15.92 17.26 8.35
CA VAL A 19 -15.06 17.44 9.53
C VAL A 19 -13.88 16.48 9.52
N ARG A 20 -12.71 16.96 9.93
CA ARG A 20 -11.48 16.16 10.00
C ARG A 20 -11.53 15.11 11.12
N TYR A 21 -12.12 15.45 12.27
CA TYR A 21 -12.06 14.65 13.49
C TYR A 21 -13.42 14.08 13.87
N LYS A 22 -13.41 12.85 14.39
CA LYS A 22 -14.59 12.19 14.96
C LYS A 22 -15.05 12.92 16.22
N PRO A 23 -16.37 13.06 16.44
CA PRO A 23 -16.89 13.66 17.65
C PRO A 23 -16.45 12.84 18.86
N THR A 24 -15.90 13.51 19.88
CA THR A 24 -15.43 12.84 21.09
C THR A 24 -16.54 12.88 22.15
N ARG A 25 -16.97 11.70 22.63
CA ARG A 25 -17.91 11.62 23.77
C ARG A 25 -17.15 11.98 25.06
N GLY A 26 -17.59 13.06 25.71
CA GLY A 26 -16.98 13.63 26.92
C GLY A 26 -16.02 14.77 26.62
N GLN A 27 -16.30 15.94 27.19
CA GLN A 27 -15.51 17.18 27.06
C GLN A 27 -14.22 17.12 27.90
N ASN A 28 -13.36 16.11 27.70
CA ASN A 28 -12.03 16.15 28.29
C ASN A 28 -11.07 16.86 27.32
N PRO A 29 -10.71 18.14 27.55
CA PRO A 29 -9.88 18.92 26.63
C PRO A 29 -8.47 18.34 26.43
N ARG A 30 -8.04 17.40 27.27
CA ARG A 30 -6.75 16.70 27.15
C ARG A 30 -6.79 15.48 26.22
N ARG A 31 -7.95 15.05 25.72
CA ARG A 31 -8.06 13.85 24.89
C ARG A 31 -7.64 14.14 23.44
N LYS A 32 -6.73 13.34 22.91
CA LYS A 32 -6.25 13.47 21.52
C LYS A 32 -7.41 13.25 20.54
N LYS A 33 -7.66 14.24 19.66
CA LYS A 33 -8.68 14.14 18.61
C LYS A 33 -8.33 13.00 17.64
N SER A 34 -9.33 12.21 17.26
CA SER A 34 -9.17 11.09 16.31
C SER A 34 -9.68 11.50 14.93
N ALA A 35 -8.85 11.42 13.89
CA ALA A 35 -9.26 11.80 12.54
C ALA A 35 -10.17 10.73 11.90
N TYR A 36 -11.07 11.14 11.00
CA TYR A 36 -11.91 10.21 10.22
C TYR A 36 -11.06 9.33 9.30
N ALA A 37 -10.16 9.96 8.52
CA ALA A 37 -9.22 9.29 7.63
C ALA A 37 -7.79 9.73 7.98
N THR A 38 -6.86 8.78 8.02
CA THR A 38 -5.44 9.04 8.30
C THR A 38 -4.59 8.37 7.24
N LEU A 39 -3.80 9.15 6.51
CA LEU A 39 -2.76 8.63 5.63
C LEU A 39 -1.48 8.41 6.45
N ARG A 40 -0.91 7.21 6.39
CA ARG A 40 0.38 6.90 7.01
C ARG A 40 1.43 6.72 5.92
N TYR A 41 2.45 7.56 5.94
CA TYR A 41 3.60 7.36 5.08
C TYR A 41 4.51 6.29 5.70
N LEU A 42 4.80 5.27 4.92
CA LEU A 42 5.70 4.19 5.28
C LEU A 42 6.92 4.29 4.36
N LEU A 43 8.12 4.36 4.93
CA LEU A 43 9.37 4.29 4.16
C LEU A 43 9.51 2.88 3.59
N ILE A 44 8.94 2.67 2.40
CA ILE A 44 8.81 1.35 1.80
C ILE A 44 10.19 0.76 1.50
N THR A 45 11.13 1.57 1.00
CA THR A 45 12.50 1.13 0.69
C THR A 45 13.19 0.47 1.88
N LEU A 46 13.12 1.08 3.07
CA LEU A 46 13.73 0.52 4.29
C LEU A 46 13.06 -0.78 4.73
N ARG A 47 11.77 -0.95 4.45
CA ARG A 47 11.05 -2.18 4.75
C ARG A 47 11.46 -3.30 3.79
N LEU A 48 11.55 -3.01 2.50
CA LEU A 48 11.98 -3.97 1.49
C LEU A 48 13.42 -4.44 1.73
N GLN A 49 14.33 -3.53 2.09
CA GLN A 49 15.70 -3.89 2.47
C GLN A 49 15.74 -4.88 3.65
N ARG A 50 14.88 -4.69 4.66
CA ARG A 50 14.79 -5.62 5.80
C ARG A 50 14.22 -6.99 5.42
N LEU A 51 13.28 -7.03 4.47
CA LEU A 51 12.72 -8.28 3.97
C LEU A 51 13.76 -9.09 3.20
N TYR A 52 14.67 -8.45 2.46
CA TYR A 52 15.77 -9.14 1.80
C TYR A 52 16.96 -9.46 2.73
N ALA A 53 17.05 -8.83 3.91
CA ALA A 53 18.15 -9.07 4.85
C ALA A 53 18.08 -10.43 5.58
N SER A 54 16.95 -11.12 5.53
CA SER A 54 16.77 -12.46 6.13
C SER A 54 16.51 -13.47 5.02
N ASN A 55 17.25 -14.59 5.04
CA ASN A 55 17.13 -15.64 4.02
C ASN A 55 15.70 -16.18 3.92
N THR A 56 15.04 -16.42 5.06
CA THR A 56 13.66 -16.94 5.09
C THR A 56 12.69 -16.00 4.40
N THR A 57 12.78 -14.69 4.65
CA THR A 57 11.88 -13.72 4.01
C THR A 57 12.28 -13.43 2.56
N ALA A 58 13.57 -13.50 2.23
CA ALA A 58 14.05 -13.35 0.87
C ALA A 58 13.53 -14.47 -0.05
N GLU A 59 13.51 -15.73 0.41
CA GLU A 59 12.92 -16.86 -0.32
C GLU A 59 11.46 -16.60 -0.69
N HIS A 60 10.66 -16.12 0.27
CA HIS A 60 9.28 -15.73 0.01
C HIS A 60 9.16 -14.55 -0.97
N MET A 61 10.10 -13.60 -0.93
CA MET A 61 10.09 -12.44 -1.82
C MET A 61 10.40 -12.80 -3.28
N SER A 62 11.28 -13.78 -3.51
CA SER A 62 11.61 -14.29 -4.84
C SER A 62 10.68 -15.40 -5.33
N TRP A 63 9.77 -15.89 -4.48
CA TRP A 63 8.90 -17.04 -4.80
C TRP A 63 8.08 -16.84 -6.08
N HIS A 64 7.69 -15.60 -6.36
CA HIS A 64 6.99 -15.23 -7.59
C HIS A 64 7.73 -15.62 -8.89
N ALA A 65 9.05 -15.83 -8.83
CA ALA A 65 9.88 -16.24 -9.95
C ALA A 65 10.27 -17.72 -9.93
N THR A 66 10.24 -18.37 -8.75
CA THR A 66 10.71 -19.76 -8.57
C THR A 66 9.60 -20.78 -8.39
N HIS A 67 8.37 -20.35 -8.07
CA HIS A 67 7.24 -21.27 -7.91
C HIS A 67 6.88 -21.96 -9.23
N GLU A 68 6.38 -23.18 -9.10
CA GLU A 68 5.81 -23.92 -10.22
C GLU A 68 4.37 -23.44 -10.45
N THR A 69 4.05 -23.08 -11.69
CA THR A 69 2.69 -22.74 -12.09
C THR A 69 1.98 -23.98 -12.61
N GLU A 70 0.87 -24.37 -12.00
CA GLU A 70 -0.01 -25.41 -12.55
C GLU A 70 -0.98 -24.80 -13.57
N SER A 71 -1.14 -25.44 -14.73
CA SER A 71 -2.00 -24.93 -15.80
C SER A 71 -3.46 -24.85 -15.34
N GLY A 72 -4.01 -23.64 -15.29
CA GLY A 72 -5.42 -23.39 -14.96
C GLY A 72 -5.70 -23.06 -13.50
N ILE A 73 -4.69 -23.04 -12.63
CA ILE A 73 -4.82 -22.65 -11.23
C ILE A 73 -3.92 -21.43 -10.97
N MET A 74 -4.48 -20.38 -10.37
CA MET A 74 -3.73 -19.21 -9.92
C MET A 74 -3.19 -19.47 -8.52
N CYS A 75 -1.93 -19.87 -8.42
CA CYS A 75 -1.27 -20.19 -7.15
C CYS A 75 -0.61 -18.95 -6.53
N HIS A 76 -0.23 -17.99 -7.37
CA HIS A 76 0.38 -16.73 -6.95
C HIS A 76 -0.14 -15.55 -7.81
N PRO A 77 -0.18 -14.31 -7.28
CA PRO A 77 -0.55 -13.13 -8.09
C PRO A 77 0.30 -12.92 -9.36
N SER A 78 1.49 -13.51 -9.44
CA SER A 78 2.32 -13.47 -10.66
C SER A 78 1.77 -14.31 -11.81
N ASP A 79 0.87 -15.25 -11.53
CA ASP A 79 0.18 -16.03 -12.55
C ASP A 79 -0.90 -15.20 -13.27
N ALA A 80 -1.31 -14.07 -12.68
CA ALA A 80 -2.32 -13.19 -13.23
C ALA A 80 -1.83 -12.50 -14.51
N GLU A 81 -2.77 -12.29 -15.45
CA GLU A 81 -2.50 -11.69 -16.75
C GLU A 81 -1.84 -10.30 -16.65
N ALA A 82 -2.27 -9.49 -15.69
CA ALA A 82 -1.68 -8.17 -15.47
C ALA A 82 -0.17 -8.23 -15.14
N TRP A 83 0.26 -9.24 -14.39
CA TRP A 83 1.67 -9.42 -14.04
C TRP A 83 2.48 -9.94 -15.23
N LYS A 84 1.92 -10.90 -15.98
CA LYS A 84 2.53 -11.43 -17.20
C LYS A 84 2.72 -10.33 -18.24
N HIS A 85 1.69 -9.53 -18.50
CA HIS A 85 1.77 -8.38 -19.39
C HIS A 85 2.82 -7.35 -18.94
N PHE A 86 2.90 -7.07 -17.63
CA PHE A 86 3.92 -6.18 -17.10
C PHE A 86 5.35 -6.71 -17.34
N ASN A 87 5.57 -8.01 -17.16
CA ASN A 87 6.86 -8.66 -17.40
C ASN A 87 7.25 -8.65 -18.88
N GLU A 88 6.30 -8.91 -19.78
CA GLU A 88 6.50 -8.82 -21.23
C GLU A 88 6.87 -7.41 -21.68
N THR A 89 6.25 -6.40 -21.05
CA THR A 89 6.51 -4.98 -21.36
C THR A 89 7.85 -4.50 -20.81
N HIS A 90 8.33 -5.08 -19.71
CA HIS A 90 9.56 -4.68 -19.02
C HIS A 90 10.50 -5.87 -18.76
N PRO A 91 11.09 -6.48 -19.81
CA PRO A 91 11.87 -7.71 -19.69
C PRO A 91 13.11 -7.54 -18.81
N ASP A 92 13.83 -6.42 -18.92
CA ASP A 92 15.03 -6.14 -18.10
C ASP A 92 14.69 -6.02 -16.60
N PHE A 93 13.50 -5.51 -16.29
CA PHE A 93 13.01 -5.47 -14.91
C PHE A 93 12.57 -6.87 -14.46
N ALA A 94 11.94 -7.63 -15.35
CA ALA A 94 11.44 -8.96 -15.05
C ALA A 94 12.55 -10.01 -14.87
N SER A 95 13.71 -9.81 -15.51
CA SER A 95 14.85 -10.73 -15.42
C SER A 95 15.53 -10.76 -14.06
N GLU A 96 15.30 -9.76 -13.20
CA GLU A 96 15.85 -9.70 -11.84
C GLU A 96 14.78 -10.16 -10.82
N PRO A 97 14.90 -11.38 -10.24
CA PRO A 97 13.93 -11.93 -9.30
C PRO A 97 13.79 -11.13 -7.99
N HIS A 98 14.76 -10.27 -7.65
CA HIS A 98 14.68 -9.40 -6.47
C HIS A 98 13.88 -8.11 -6.72
N ASN A 99 13.40 -7.90 -7.95
CA ASN A 99 12.53 -6.78 -8.26
C ASN A 99 11.10 -7.03 -7.75
N ILE A 100 10.61 -6.11 -6.91
CA ILE A 100 9.27 -6.20 -6.32
C ILE A 100 8.28 -5.42 -7.17
N ARG A 101 7.08 -5.99 -7.36
CA ARG A 101 5.94 -5.31 -7.96
C ARG A 101 4.92 -4.99 -6.87
N LEU A 102 4.54 -3.72 -6.80
CA LEU A 102 3.58 -3.22 -5.82
C LEU A 102 2.27 -2.90 -6.54
N GLY A 103 1.24 -3.70 -6.25
CA GLY A 103 -0.12 -3.43 -6.71
C GLY A 103 -0.80 -2.40 -5.81
N LEU A 104 -1.39 -1.36 -6.39
CA LEU A 104 -2.32 -0.48 -5.68
C LEU A 104 -3.72 -1.07 -5.82
N CYS A 105 -4.29 -1.53 -4.71
CA CYS A 105 -5.71 -1.85 -4.63
C CYS A 105 -6.45 -0.70 -3.95
N ALA A 106 -7.58 -0.30 -4.52
CA ALA A 106 -8.54 0.58 -3.89
C ALA A 106 -9.76 -0.24 -3.47
N ASP A 107 -9.58 -1.24 -2.62
CA ASP A 107 -10.69 -1.93 -1.97
C ASP A 107 -11.25 -1.03 -0.86
N GLY A 108 -12.16 -0.14 -1.25
CA GLY A 108 -12.93 0.65 -0.29
C GLY A 108 -12.26 1.95 0.17
N PHE A 109 -11.66 2.73 -0.73
CA PHE A 109 -11.70 4.17 -0.52
C PHE A 109 -13.17 4.60 -0.62
N SER A 110 -13.84 4.67 0.53
CA SER A 110 -15.22 5.17 0.61
C SER A 110 -15.24 6.56 -0.02
N LEU A 111 -15.85 6.67 -1.21
CA LEU A 111 -16.27 7.93 -1.78
C LEU A 111 -17.46 8.41 -0.93
N HIS A 112 -17.15 9.07 0.20
CA HIS A 112 -18.09 9.91 0.92
C HIS A 112 -17.62 11.35 0.85
#